data_AF-A0AAT9J3D3-F1
#
_entry.id   AF-A0AAT9J3D3-F1
#
_cell.length_a   1.000
_cell.length_b   1.000
_cell.length_c   1.000
_cell.angle_alpha   90.00
_cell.angle_beta   90.00
_cell.angle_gamma   90.00
#
_symmetry.space_group_name_H-M   'P 1'
#
loop_
_entity.id
_entity.type
_entity.pdbx_description
1 polymer ?
#
loop_
_entity_poly.entity_id
_entity_poly.type
_entity_poly.pdbx_seq_one_letter_code
_entity_poly.pdbx_strand_id
1 'polypeptide(L)'
;MAQRLPTPFSDKLTHAGKHLVELLHVHNRPVLSIFEFHRLVWRLYTEPTDKKLYLRSHTPAQADTFRLRDSLKDNGKIASDPDYGPSVLRILSVPDLPAEDIASLVDEFCYVSHLSAMQRWGLTDRHPESLIMSRPDRSTLKEKLHLRESALTEAAEENPFAMKIINHPHEVRGRPLTMYEFEDVGRVREGPKQRGSRCHHRTDLPGHGAETRPLRGHDPRSRRLAATCAYLSKRDNRGC
;
A
#
# COMPACT_ATOMS: atom_id res chain seq x y z
N MET A 1 -10.09 -47.17 -9.63
CA MET A 1 -10.61 -46.12 -10.52
C MET A 1 -11.32 -45.09 -9.64
N ALA A 2 -10.63 -44.03 -9.22
CA ALA A 2 -11.23 -43.00 -8.37
C ALA A 2 -12.23 -42.18 -9.21
N GLN A 3 -13.51 -42.25 -8.87
CA GLN A 3 -14.55 -41.43 -9.50
C GLN A 3 -14.31 -39.97 -9.10
N ARG A 4 -14.01 -39.11 -10.09
CA ARG A 4 -13.98 -37.67 -9.86
C ARG A 4 -15.41 -37.22 -9.59
N LEU A 5 -15.65 -36.65 -8.41
CA LEU A 5 -16.91 -35.98 -8.12
C LEU A 5 -17.13 -34.87 -9.16
N PRO A 6 -18.36 -34.71 -9.67
CA PRO A 6 -18.67 -33.64 -10.61
C PRO A 6 -18.38 -32.30 -9.93
N THR A 7 -17.44 -31.54 -10.47
CA THR A 7 -17.20 -30.17 -10.02
C THR A 7 -18.40 -29.32 -10.42
N PRO A 8 -18.89 -28.42 -9.55
CA PRO A 8 -20.05 -27.56 -9.87
C PRO A 8 -19.76 -26.54 -10.97
N PHE A 9 -18.49 -26.40 -11.39
CA PHE A 9 -18.06 -25.44 -12.38
C PHE A 9 -17.92 -26.08 -13.76
N SER A 10 -18.40 -25.37 -14.79
CA SER A 10 -18.09 -25.68 -16.18
C SER A 10 -16.60 -25.53 -16.42
N ASP A 11 -15.99 -26.42 -17.21
CA ASP A 11 -14.57 -26.33 -17.60
C ASP A 11 -14.40 -25.66 -18.98
N LYS A 12 -15.48 -25.08 -19.52
CA LYS A 12 -15.51 -24.47 -20.86
C LYS A 12 -15.12 -23.00 -20.80
N LEU A 13 -13.83 -22.74 -20.59
CA LEU A 13 -13.24 -21.41 -20.73
C LEU A 13 -12.95 -21.08 -22.20
N THR A 14 -13.21 -19.82 -22.58
CA THR A 14 -12.76 -19.27 -23.87
C THR A 14 -11.23 -19.22 -23.93
N HIS A 15 -10.64 -19.15 -25.13
CA HIS A 15 -9.18 -19.01 -25.27
C HIS A 15 -8.63 -17.78 -24.54
N ALA A 16 -9.36 -16.66 -24.60
CA ALA A 16 -9.06 -15.46 -23.83
C ALA A 16 -9.12 -15.71 -22.32
N GLY A 17 -10.16 -16.39 -21.83
CA GLY A 17 -10.27 -16.76 -20.43
C GLY A 17 -9.13 -17.66 -19.95
N LYS A 18 -8.70 -18.63 -20.78
CA LYS A 18 -7.56 -19.51 -20.46
C LYS A 18 -6.26 -18.73 -20.34
N HIS A 19 -5.99 -17.82 -21.28
CA HIS A 19 -4.78 -17.01 -21.21
C HIS A 19 -4.81 -16.02 -20.04
N LEU A 20 -5.97 -15.45 -19.74
CA LEU A 20 -6.14 -14.61 -18.55
C LEU A 20 -5.88 -15.39 -17.26
N VAL A 21 -6.29 -16.66 -17.18
CA VAL A 21 -5.94 -17.54 -16.04
C VAL A 21 -4.42 -17.72 -15.95
N GLU A 22 -3.72 -17.91 -17.06
CA GLU A 22 -2.24 -17.99 -17.07
C GLU A 22 -1.63 -16.69 -16.52
N LEU A 23 -2.11 -15.53 -16.98
CA LEU A 23 -1.66 -14.22 -16.47
C LEU A 23 -1.93 -14.06 -14.96
N LEU A 24 -3.09 -14.52 -14.47
CA LEU A 24 -3.41 -14.51 -13.04
C LEU A 24 -2.45 -15.38 -12.22
N HIS A 25 -2.04 -16.54 -12.75
CA HIS A 25 -1.07 -17.42 -12.09
C HIS A 25 0.32 -16.78 -12.05
N VAL A 26 0.76 -16.15 -13.14
CA VAL A 26 2.04 -15.43 -13.19
C VAL A 26 2.05 -14.24 -12.23
N HIS A 27 0.93 -13.52 -12.12
CA HIS A 27 0.79 -12.40 -11.20
C HIS A 27 0.80 -12.83 -9.72
N ASN A 28 0.38 -14.06 -9.42
CA ASN A 28 0.50 -14.73 -8.12
C ASN A 28 0.09 -13.89 -6.90
N ARG A 29 -1.00 -13.13 -7.02
CA ARG A 29 -1.60 -12.37 -5.90
C ARG A 29 -2.95 -12.97 -5.52
N PRO A 30 -3.24 -13.22 -4.24
CA PRO A 30 -4.48 -13.89 -3.83
C PRO A 30 -5.72 -13.04 -4.03
N VAL A 31 -5.57 -11.72 -3.94
CA VAL A 31 -6.63 -10.73 -4.08
C VAL A 31 -6.24 -9.67 -5.10
N LEU A 32 -7.22 -9.19 -5.85
CA LEU A 32 -7.06 -8.16 -6.87
C LEU A 32 -8.20 -7.14 -6.76
N SER A 33 -7.87 -5.87 -6.89
CA SER A 33 -8.88 -4.85 -7.16
C SER A 33 -9.45 -5.01 -8.58
N ILE A 34 -10.66 -4.51 -8.81
CA ILE A 34 -11.24 -4.50 -10.18
C ILE A 34 -10.34 -3.73 -11.15
N PHE A 35 -9.68 -2.68 -10.68
CA PHE A 35 -8.73 -1.90 -11.48
C PHE A 35 -7.54 -2.76 -11.93
N GLU A 36 -6.88 -3.46 -11.01
CA GLU A 36 -5.77 -4.35 -11.34
C GLU A 36 -6.21 -5.48 -12.28
N PHE A 37 -7.41 -6.02 -12.07
CA PHE A 37 -7.98 -7.01 -12.99
C PHE A 37 -8.15 -6.43 -14.41
N HIS A 38 -8.64 -5.19 -14.53
CA HIS A 38 -8.69 -4.50 -15.82
C HIS A 38 -7.31 -4.32 -16.44
N ARG A 39 -6.26 -4.02 -15.65
CA ARG A 39 -4.88 -3.92 -16.17
C ARG A 39 -4.42 -5.25 -16.77
N LEU A 40 -4.77 -6.38 -16.17
CA LEU A 40 -4.46 -7.69 -16.73
C LEU A 40 -5.22 -7.97 -18.03
N VAL A 41 -6.48 -7.53 -18.12
CA VAL A 41 -7.24 -7.55 -19.38
C VAL A 41 -6.62 -6.62 -20.42
N TRP A 42 -6.06 -5.47 -20.02
CA TRP A 42 -5.33 -4.60 -20.96
C TRP A 42 -4.10 -5.29 -21.53
N ARG A 43 -3.30 -5.92 -20.66
CA ARG A 43 -2.12 -6.72 -21.08
C ARG A 43 -2.49 -7.86 -22.04
N LEU A 44 -3.62 -8.51 -21.83
CA LEU A 44 -4.15 -9.54 -22.73
C LEU A 44 -4.37 -9.02 -24.17
N TYR A 45 -4.66 -7.74 -24.35
CA TYR A 45 -4.89 -7.14 -25.67
C TYR A 45 -3.61 -6.56 -26.29
N THR A 46 -2.67 -6.09 -25.48
CA THR A 46 -1.42 -5.47 -25.96
C THR A 46 -0.30 -6.48 -26.19
N GLU A 47 -0.24 -7.55 -25.40
CA GLU A 47 0.83 -8.55 -25.50
C GLU A 47 0.57 -9.49 -26.70
N PRO A 48 1.55 -9.65 -27.61
CA PRO A 48 1.42 -10.57 -28.73
C PRO A 48 1.34 -12.00 -28.18
N THR A 49 0.17 -12.62 -28.32
CA THR A 49 -0.03 -14.00 -27.89
C THR A 49 0.07 -14.93 -29.10
N ASP A 50 0.84 -16.01 -28.99
CA ASP A 50 0.92 -17.07 -30.02
C ASP A 50 -0.43 -17.78 -30.27
N LYS A 51 -1.37 -17.64 -29.33
CA LYS A 51 -2.72 -18.20 -29.37
C LYS A 51 -3.64 -17.21 -30.07
N LYS A 52 -4.46 -17.70 -31.01
CA LYS A 52 -5.51 -16.90 -31.65
C LYS A 52 -6.59 -16.52 -30.63
N LEU A 53 -6.43 -15.34 -30.01
CA LEU A 53 -7.44 -14.71 -29.18
C LEU A 53 -8.49 -14.11 -30.12
N TYR A 54 -9.68 -14.71 -30.20
CA TYR A 54 -10.79 -14.17 -31.00
C TYR A 54 -11.40 -12.93 -30.30
N LEU A 55 -10.64 -11.84 -30.27
CA LEU A 55 -11.05 -10.56 -29.69
C LEU A 55 -11.88 -9.78 -30.72
N ARG A 56 -12.96 -9.13 -30.24
CA ARG A 56 -13.87 -8.37 -31.12
C ARG A 56 -13.33 -6.99 -31.46
N SER A 57 -12.57 -6.40 -30.55
CA SER A 57 -11.99 -5.06 -30.65
C SER A 57 -10.47 -5.14 -30.44
N HIS A 58 -9.75 -4.12 -30.90
CA HIS A 58 -8.31 -3.99 -30.68
C HIS A 58 -7.99 -3.38 -29.31
N THR A 59 -8.95 -2.68 -28.70
CA THR A 59 -8.87 -2.13 -27.35
C THR A 59 -9.95 -2.74 -26.45
N PRO A 60 -9.66 -3.10 -25.19
CA PRO A 60 -10.66 -3.62 -24.28
C PRO A 60 -11.58 -2.50 -23.78
N ALA A 61 -12.89 -2.73 -23.88
CA ALA A 61 -13.87 -1.88 -23.22
C ALA A 61 -14.12 -2.37 -21.77
N GLN A 62 -14.64 -1.50 -20.90
CA GLN A 62 -15.02 -1.88 -19.54
C GLN A 62 -16.02 -3.07 -19.52
N ALA A 63 -16.93 -3.12 -20.51
CA ALA A 63 -17.87 -4.21 -20.67
C ALA A 63 -17.18 -5.57 -20.89
N ASP A 64 -16.06 -5.60 -21.60
CA ASP A 64 -15.32 -6.84 -21.85
C ASP A 64 -14.60 -7.32 -20.60
N THR A 65 -14.06 -6.39 -19.80
CA THR A 65 -13.51 -6.69 -18.46
C THR A 65 -14.57 -7.35 -17.57
N PHE A 66 -15.78 -6.79 -17.50
CA PHE A 66 -16.86 -7.39 -16.71
C PHE A 66 -17.32 -8.75 -17.26
N ARG A 67 -17.45 -8.90 -18.59
CA ARG A 67 -17.79 -10.19 -19.22
C ARG A 67 -16.76 -11.28 -18.92
N LEU A 68 -15.47 -10.95 -19.01
CA LEU A 68 -14.39 -11.90 -18.69
C LEU A 68 -14.39 -12.26 -17.20
N ARG A 69 -14.60 -11.26 -16.31
CA ARG A 69 -14.75 -11.50 -14.88
C ARG A 69 -15.88 -12.47 -14.59
N ASP A 70 -17.07 -12.21 -15.14
CA ASP A 70 -18.25 -13.03 -14.88
C ASP A 70 -18.05 -14.44 -15.43
N SER A 71 -17.46 -14.57 -16.63
CA SER A 71 -17.05 -15.87 -17.18
C SER A 71 -16.08 -16.62 -16.26
N LEU A 72 -15.04 -15.97 -15.72
CA LEU A 72 -14.10 -16.60 -14.79
C LEU A 72 -14.75 -16.99 -13.46
N LYS A 73 -15.73 -16.20 -12.99
CA LYS A 73 -16.50 -16.47 -11.77
C LYS A 73 -17.40 -17.70 -11.96
N ASP A 74 -18.10 -17.80 -13.09
CA ASP A 74 -18.96 -18.94 -13.44
C ASP A 74 -18.15 -20.25 -13.60
N ASN A 75 -16.90 -20.17 -14.06
CA ASN A 75 -15.99 -21.31 -14.17
C ASN A 75 -15.18 -21.55 -12.87
N GLY A 76 -15.49 -20.85 -11.77
CA GLY A 76 -14.88 -21.07 -10.46
C GLY A 76 -13.37 -20.84 -10.40
N LYS A 77 -12.84 -19.91 -11.22
CA LYS A 77 -11.42 -19.53 -11.18
C LYS A 77 -11.18 -18.33 -10.26
N ILE A 78 -12.17 -17.45 -10.17
CA ILE A 78 -12.19 -16.30 -9.26
C ILE A 78 -13.50 -16.27 -8.47
N ALA A 79 -13.47 -15.63 -7.31
CA ALA A 79 -14.64 -15.37 -6.50
C ALA A 79 -14.65 -13.90 -6.04
N SER A 80 -15.77 -13.43 -5.54
CA SER A 80 -15.81 -12.17 -4.78
C SER A 80 -15.17 -12.41 -3.42
N ASP A 81 -14.40 -11.44 -2.92
CA ASP A 81 -13.80 -11.57 -1.60
C ASP A 81 -14.88 -11.61 -0.50
N PRO A 82 -14.77 -12.49 0.52
CA PRO A 82 -15.75 -12.56 1.60
C PRO A 82 -15.88 -11.25 2.40
N ASP A 83 -14.77 -10.55 2.63
CA ASP A 83 -14.71 -9.38 3.51
C ASP A 83 -14.98 -8.09 2.73
N TYR A 84 -14.40 -7.97 1.54
CA TYR A 84 -14.48 -6.77 0.69
C TYR A 84 -15.59 -6.82 -0.39
N GLY A 85 -16.27 -7.96 -0.52
CA GLY A 85 -17.38 -8.16 -1.43
C GLY A 85 -16.98 -8.07 -2.92
N PRO A 86 -17.83 -7.51 -3.80
CA PRO A 86 -17.60 -7.53 -5.25
C PRO A 86 -16.53 -6.55 -5.71
N SER A 87 -16.05 -5.66 -4.84
CA SER A 87 -15.03 -4.65 -5.14
C SER A 87 -13.63 -5.24 -5.26
N VAL A 88 -13.41 -6.41 -4.64
CA VAL A 88 -12.16 -7.15 -4.61
C VAL A 88 -12.44 -8.58 -5.08
N LEU A 89 -11.58 -9.06 -5.96
CA LEU A 89 -11.64 -10.39 -6.53
C LEU A 89 -10.62 -11.27 -5.83
N ARG A 90 -11.06 -12.44 -5.38
CA ARG A 90 -10.20 -13.49 -4.85
C ARG A 90 -9.87 -14.49 -5.95
N ILE A 91 -8.58 -14.80 -6.11
CA ILE A 91 -8.12 -15.85 -7.03
C ILE A 91 -8.13 -17.18 -6.27
N LEU A 92 -8.89 -18.16 -6.78
CA LEU A 92 -9.09 -19.43 -6.06
C LEU A 92 -7.91 -20.40 -6.18
N SER A 93 -7.03 -20.19 -7.18
CA SER A 93 -5.82 -21.00 -7.36
C SER A 93 -4.66 -20.59 -6.46
N VAL A 94 -4.71 -19.39 -5.87
CA VAL A 94 -3.65 -18.84 -5.02
C VAL A 94 -4.06 -18.99 -3.54
N PRO A 95 -3.18 -19.48 -2.65
CA PRO A 95 -3.48 -19.60 -1.23
C PRO A 95 -3.76 -18.22 -0.61
N ASP A 96 -4.65 -18.20 0.39
CA ASP A 96 -4.99 -16.96 1.09
C ASP A 96 -3.83 -16.48 1.97
N LEU A 97 -3.86 -15.21 2.35
CA LEU A 97 -2.84 -14.56 3.18
C LEU A 97 -3.46 -14.03 4.48
N PRO A 98 -2.65 -13.76 5.52
CA PRO A 98 -3.16 -13.18 6.76
C PRO A 98 -3.76 -11.78 6.54
N ALA A 99 -4.62 -11.35 7.47
CA ALA A 99 -5.43 -10.13 7.37
C ALA A 99 -4.61 -8.88 7.01
N GLU A 100 -3.45 -8.72 7.64
CA GLU A 100 -2.49 -7.64 7.43
C GLU A 100 -1.92 -7.58 6.01
N ASP A 101 -1.60 -8.73 5.42
CA ASP A 101 -1.11 -8.80 4.04
C ASP A 101 -2.24 -8.52 3.06
N ILE A 102 -3.42 -9.11 3.27
CA ILE A 102 -4.59 -8.88 2.42
C ILE A 102 -4.98 -7.40 2.44
N ALA A 103 -5.04 -6.77 3.61
CA ALA A 103 -5.43 -5.38 3.71
C ALA A 103 -4.47 -4.43 2.99
N SER A 104 -3.15 -4.64 3.12
CA SER A 104 -2.14 -3.86 2.41
C SER A 104 -2.02 -4.22 0.92
N LEU A 105 -2.39 -5.44 0.51
CA LEU A 105 -2.45 -5.81 -0.91
C LEU A 105 -3.66 -5.22 -1.61
N VAL A 106 -4.78 -5.09 -0.91
CA VAL A 106 -5.99 -4.49 -1.46
C VAL A 106 -5.81 -2.97 -1.59
N ASP A 107 -5.34 -2.28 -0.55
CA ASP A 107 -5.08 -0.84 -0.55
C ASP A 107 -3.57 -0.53 -0.53
N GLU A 108 -3.01 -0.16 -1.69
CA GLU A 108 -1.58 0.13 -1.88
C GLU A 108 -1.08 1.32 -1.01
N PHE A 109 -1.98 2.20 -0.55
CA PHE A 109 -1.62 3.36 0.28
C PHE A 109 -1.77 3.10 1.78
N CYS A 110 -2.20 1.91 2.16
CA CYS A 110 -2.44 1.51 3.53
C CYS A 110 -1.30 0.60 4.03
N TYR A 111 -0.77 0.88 5.22
CA TYR A 111 0.29 0.08 5.82
C TYR A 111 -0.03 -0.31 7.25
N VAL A 112 0.50 -1.46 7.68
CA VAL A 112 0.42 -1.95 9.06
C VAL A 112 1.27 -1.04 9.95
N SER A 113 0.70 -0.56 11.07
CA SER A 113 1.35 0.43 11.93
C SER A 113 1.31 0.04 13.42
N HIS A 114 2.02 0.82 14.25
CA HIS A 114 2.05 0.70 15.70
C HIS A 114 2.37 -0.73 16.20
N LEU A 115 1.57 -1.24 17.14
CA LEU A 115 1.81 -2.52 17.80
C LEU A 115 1.73 -3.70 16.82
N SER A 116 0.86 -3.63 15.80
CA SER A 116 0.77 -4.66 14.76
C SER A 116 2.04 -4.74 13.92
N ALA A 117 2.64 -3.60 13.59
CA ALA A 117 3.92 -3.58 12.89
C ALA A 117 5.05 -4.13 13.77
N MET A 118 5.10 -3.69 15.04
CA MET A 118 6.11 -4.17 15.99
C MET A 118 6.05 -5.68 16.19
N GLN A 119 4.84 -6.24 16.32
CA GLN A 119 4.63 -7.68 16.45
C GLN A 119 5.13 -8.41 15.19
N ARG A 120 4.77 -7.94 14.00
CA ARG A 120 5.17 -8.57 12.73
C ARG A 120 6.69 -8.66 12.55
N TRP A 121 7.41 -7.64 13.02
CA TRP A 121 8.87 -7.59 12.95
C TRP A 121 9.58 -8.19 14.16
N GLY A 122 8.84 -8.82 15.10
CA GLY A 122 9.43 -9.42 16.30
C GLY A 122 10.04 -8.41 17.28
N LEU A 123 9.59 -7.14 17.23
CA LEU A 123 10.05 -6.08 18.14
C LEU A 123 9.32 -6.10 19.49
N THR A 124 8.28 -6.91 19.63
CA THR A 124 7.52 -7.05 20.86
C THR A 124 6.83 -8.41 20.95
N ASP A 125 6.73 -8.94 22.17
CA ASP A 125 5.96 -10.16 22.47
C ASP A 125 4.46 -9.89 22.70
N ARG A 126 4.06 -8.61 22.66
CA ARG A 126 2.67 -8.21 22.84
C ARG A 126 1.85 -8.55 21.59
N HIS A 127 0.68 -9.11 21.81
CA HIS A 127 -0.27 -9.46 20.75
C HIS A 127 -1.41 -8.44 20.72
N PRO A 128 -1.46 -7.54 19.72
CA PRO A 128 -2.55 -6.59 19.55
C PRO A 128 -3.86 -7.33 19.21
N GLU A 129 -4.91 -7.00 19.95
CA GLU A 129 -6.26 -7.54 19.72
C GLU A 129 -6.82 -7.12 18.35
N SER A 130 -6.52 -5.90 17.91
CA SER A 130 -6.88 -5.39 16.59
C SER A 130 -5.68 -5.22 15.67
N LEU A 131 -5.92 -5.36 14.37
CA LEU A 131 -4.99 -4.98 13.32
C LEU A 131 -5.00 -3.45 13.21
N ILE A 132 -3.88 -2.84 13.57
CA ILE A 132 -3.68 -1.40 13.51
C ILE A 132 -3.05 -1.05 12.16
N MET A 133 -3.71 -0.21 11.40
CA MET A 133 -3.22 0.27 10.11
C MET A 133 -3.34 1.78 10.01
N SER A 134 -2.52 2.35 9.13
CA SER A 134 -2.49 3.77 8.86
C SER A 134 -2.62 4.05 7.37
N ARG A 135 -3.42 5.05 7.03
CA ARG A 135 -3.64 5.53 5.67
C ARG A 135 -3.62 7.07 5.61
N PRO A 136 -3.30 7.69 4.48
CA PRO A 136 -3.45 9.13 4.33
C PRO A 136 -4.92 9.56 4.45
N ASP A 137 -5.16 10.81 4.82
CA ASP A 137 -6.50 11.43 4.78
C ASP A 137 -7.15 11.25 3.40
N ARG A 138 -8.49 11.18 3.37
CA ARG A 138 -9.26 10.93 2.15
C ARG A 138 -8.98 11.93 1.04
N SER A 139 -8.66 13.18 1.36
CA SER A 139 -8.31 14.19 0.35
C SER A 139 -6.99 13.84 -0.35
N THR A 140 -5.92 13.66 0.42
CA THR A 140 -4.59 13.22 -0.05
C THR A 140 -4.66 11.86 -0.75
N LEU A 141 -5.47 10.92 -0.26
CA LEU A 141 -5.64 9.61 -0.87
C LEU A 141 -6.21 9.71 -2.29
N LYS A 142 -7.19 10.59 -2.52
CA LYS A 142 -7.73 10.83 -3.88
C LYS A 142 -6.65 11.34 -4.82
N GLU A 143 -5.84 12.29 -4.36
CA GLU A 143 -4.74 12.84 -5.15
C GLU A 143 -3.70 11.77 -5.49
N LYS A 144 -3.30 10.96 -4.51
CA LYS A 144 -2.36 9.84 -4.69
C LYS A 144 -2.91 8.77 -5.63
N LEU A 145 -4.19 8.42 -5.52
CA LEU A 145 -4.86 7.49 -6.44
C LEU A 145 -4.88 8.02 -7.87
N HIS A 146 -5.26 9.29 -8.06
CA HIS A 146 -5.27 9.90 -9.39
C HIS A 146 -3.87 9.95 -10.01
N LEU A 147 -2.85 10.27 -9.21
CA LEU A 147 -1.45 10.24 -9.66
C LEU A 147 -1.04 8.82 -10.06
N ARG A 148 -1.36 7.83 -9.23
CA ARG A 148 -1.07 6.40 -9.51
C ARG A 148 -1.79 5.92 -10.77
N GLU A 149 -3.03 6.36 -10.98
CA GLU A 149 -3.83 6.04 -12.16
C GLU A 149 -3.15 6.60 -13.41
N SER A 150 -2.84 7.90 -13.40
CA SER A 150 -2.16 8.55 -14.52
C SER A 150 -0.79 7.95 -14.86
N ALA A 151 -0.08 7.41 -13.86
CA ALA A 151 1.20 6.74 -14.06
C ALA A 151 1.07 5.33 -14.65
N LEU A 152 -0.07 4.67 -14.47
CA LEU A 152 -0.34 3.31 -14.94
C LEU A 152 -1.10 3.29 -16.27
N THR A 153 -1.93 4.29 -16.54
CA THR A 153 -2.67 4.44 -17.78
C THR A 153 -1.71 4.74 -18.93
N GLU A 154 -1.66 3.86 -19.92
CA GLU A 154 -0.89 4.06 -21.14
C GLU A 154 -1.57 5.12 -22.03
N ALA A 155 -0.79 5.89 -22.79
CA ALA A 155 -1.33 6.96 -23.65
C ALA A 155 -2.30 6.45 -24.74
N ALA A 156 -2.30 5.15 -25.04
CA ALA A 156 -3.19 4.50 -25.99
C ALA A 156 -4.52 4.02 -25.38
N GLU A 157 -4.74 4.23 -24.08
CA GLU A 157 -5.97 3.83 -23.39
C GLU A 157 -7.11 4.83 -23.64
N GLU A 158 -7.99 4.49 -24.58
CA GLU A 158 -9.17 5.32 -24.90
C GLU A 158 -10.22 5.33 -23.78
N ASN A 159 -10.25 4.30 -22.91
CA ASN A 159 -11.22 4.17 -21.82
C ASN A 159 -10.56 3.69 -20.51
N PRO A 160 -9.89 4.58 -19.76
CA PRO A 160 -9.26 4.21 -18.51
C PRO A 160 -10.30 3.77 -17.47
N PHE A 161 -9.94 2.77 -16.67
CA PHE A 161 -10.74 2.34 -15.53
C PHE A 161 -10.31 3.15 -14.31
N ALA A 162 -11.22 3.94 -13.72
CA ALA A 162 -10.86 4.77 -12.58
C ALA A 162 -10.54 3.93 -11.34
N MET A 163 -9.43 4.26 -10.67
CA MET A 163 -9.14 3.67 -9.35
C MET A 163 -10.11 4.22 -8.30
N LYS A 164 -10.56 3.33 -7.40
CA LYS A 164 -11.51 3.68 -6.33
C LYS A 164 -10.85 3.53 -4.98
N ILE A 165 -11.18 4.43 -4.06
CA ILE A 165 -10.84 4.28 -2.66
C ILE A 165 -11.49 3.01 -2.14
N ILE A 166 -10.70 2.13 -1.53
CA ILE A 166 -11.22 0.97 -0.83
C ILE A 166 -11.73 1.41 0.55
N ASN A 167 -12.94 0.97 0.86
CA ASN A 167 -13.47 1.08 2.21
C ASN A 167 -13.17 -0.22 2.93
N HIS A 168 -12.21 -0.18 3.86
CA HIS A 168 -11.90 -1.35 4.68
C HIS A 168 -13.08 -1.69 5.59
N PRO A 169 -13.46 -2.98 5.70
CA PRO A 169 -14.44 -3.43 6.67
C PRO A 169 -13.88 -3.31 8.10
N HIS A 170 -14.77 -3.39 9.10
CA HIS A 170 -14.39 -3.39 10.52
C HIS A 170 -13.61 -4.64 10.93
N GLU A 171 -13.67 -5.71 10.13
CA GLU A 171 -13.00 -6.98 10.36
C GLU A 171 -12.48 -7.50 9.03
N VAL A 172 -11.23 -7.97 9.02
CA VAL A 172 -10.59 -8.60 7.86
C VAL A 172 -10.08 -9.96 8.31
N ARG A 173 -10.52 -11.04 7.66
CA ARG A 173 -10.11 -12.43 7.94
C ARG A 173 -10.15 -12.80 9.43
N GLY A 174 -11.20 -12.41 10.15
CA GLY A 174 -11.33 -12.73 11.57
C GLY A 174 -10.65 -11.75 12.54
N ARG A 175 -9.92 -10.74 12.05
CA ARG A 175 -9.24 -9.74 12.91
C ARG A 175 -9.94 -8.38 12.84
N PRO A 176 -10.30 -7.77 13.98
CA PRO A 176 -10.86 -6.44 14.00
C PRO A 176 -9.83 -5.42 13.52
N LEU A 177 -10.25 -4.43 12.76
CA LEU A 177 -9.40 -3.44 12.12
C LEU A 177 -9.56 -2.07 12.79
N THR A 178 -8.43 -1.45 13.13
CA THR A 178 -8.36 -0.07 13.61
C THR A 178 -7.57 0.76 12.60
N MET A 179 -8.26 1.71 11.96
CA MET A 179 -7.67 2.57 10.93
C MET A 179 -7.35 3.95 11.48
N TYR A 180 -6.11 4.38 11.31
CA TYR A 180 -5.67 5.73 11.60
C TYR A 180 -5.45 6.51 10.31
N GLU A 181 -5.97 7.73 10.28
CA GLU A 181 -5.73 8.65 9.17
C GLU A 181 -4.65 9.64 9.57
N PHE A 182 -3.74 9.95 8.64
CA PHE A 182 -2.76 11.01 8.81
C PHE A 182 -2.85 12.01 7.68
N GLU A 183 -2.75 13.29 8.02
CA GLU A 183 -2.50 14.32 7.03
C GLU A 183 -1.06 14.15 6.52
N ASP A 184 -0.84 14.23 5.21
CA ASP A 184 0.51 14.16 4.66
C ASP A 184 1.35 15.31 5.24
N VAL A 185 2.26 14.98 6.16
CA VAL A 185 3.24 15.93 6.71
C VAL A 185 4.38 16.05 5.70
N GLY A 186 4.04 16.61 4.52
CA GLY A 186 4.95 16.76 3.38
C GLY A 186 5.08 18.20 2.87
N ARG A 187 4.18 19.10 3.29
CA ARG A 187 4.51 20.53 3.25
C ARG A 187 5.38 20.82 4.45
N VAL A 188 6.68 20.97 4.24
CA VAL A 188 7.47 21.85 5.10
C VAL A 188 6.81 23.22 5.01
N ARG A 189 5.85 23.50 5.90
CA ARG A 189 5.60 24.89 6.24
C ARG A 189 6.94 25.36 6.77
N GLU A 190 7.59 26.32 6.12
CA GLU A 190 8.49 27.19 6.85
C GLU A 190 7.73 27.56 8.12
N GLY A 191 8.18 27.02 9.25
CA GLY A 191 7.41 27.08 10.48
C GLY A 191 7.03 28.54 10.71
N PRO A 192 5.80 28.84 11.18
CA PRO A 192 5.46 30.22 11.50
C PRO A 192 6.56 30.76 12.40
N LYS A 193 7.26 31.82 11.96
CA LYS A 193 8.23 32.54 12.78
C LYS A 193 7.55 32.77 14.12
N GLN A 194 8.01 32.07 15.16
CA GLN A 194 7.49 32.24 16.50
C GLN A 194 7.68 33.72 16.83
N ARG A 195 6.61 34.52 16.75
CA ARG A 195 6.63 35.87 17.31
C ARG A 195 6.76 35.66 18.80
N GLY A 196 7.91 36.05 19.33
CA GLY A 196 8.23 35.95 20.75
C GLY A 196 7.03 36.41 21.57
N SER A 197 6.42 35.48 22.27
CA SER A 197 5.51 35.78 23.35
C SER A 197 6.32 36.52 24.40
N ARG A 198 6.00 37.81 24.59
CA ARG A 198 6.46 38.59 25.73
C ARG A 198 6.03 37.85 26.99
N CYS A 199 6.99 37.20 27.65
CA CYS A 199 6.84 36.83 29.04
C CYS A 199 6.74 38.14 29.83
N HIS A 200 5.55 38.46 30.34
CA HIS A 200 5.39 39.50 31.34
C HIS A 200 6.15 39.06 32.60
N HIS A 201 7.30 39.69 32.83
CA HIS A 201 7.98 39.63 34.12
C HIS A 201 7.08 40.28 35.15
N ARG A 202 6.41 39.43 35.95
CA ARG A 202 5.79 39.83 37.20
C ARG A 202 6.91 39.92 38.23
N THR A 203 7.39 41.13 38.47
CA THR A 203 8.30 41.45 39.58
C THR A 203 7.48 41.49 40.86
N ASP A 204 7.49 40.39 41.60
CA ASP A 204 7.09 40.39 43.00
C ASP A 204 8.16 39.62 43.79
N LEU A 205 9.17 40.37 44.27
CA LEU A 205 10.04 39.95 45.38
C LEU A 205 9.34 40.33 46.68
N PRO A 206 9.46 39.49 47.72
CA PRO A 206 10.35 39.91 48.79
C PRO A 206 11.28 38.81 49.30
N GLY A 207 12.35 39.26 49.94
CA GLY A 207 13.57 38.51 50.23
C GLY A 207 13.43 37.33 51.19
N HIS A 208 14.43 36.45 51.16
CA HIS A 208 15.32 36.24 52.30
C HIS A 208 16.51 35.35 51.91
N GLY A 209 17.70 35.76 52.35
CA GLY A 209 18.73 34.85 52.86
C GLY A 209 19.60 34.12 51.83
N ALA A 210 20.72 34.74 51.48
CA ALA A 210 21.85 34.08 50.83
C ALA A 210 22.51 33.06 51.76
N GLU A 211 22.76 31.84 51.26
CA GLU A 211 23.85 30.99 51.75
C GLU A 211 24.58 30.36 50.54
N THR A 212 25.80 30.85 50.32
CA THR A 212 26.77 30.34 49.36
C THR A 212 27.58 29.22 50.01
N ARG A 213 27.60 28.03 49.39
CA ARG A 213 28.63 27.01 49.63
C ARG A 213 29.29 26.63 48.31
N PRO A 214 30.63 26.72 48.18
CA PRO A 214 31.33 26.28 46.99
C PRO A 214 31.74 24.80 47.12
N LEU A 215 31.43 23.98 46.12
CA LEU A 215 32.03 22.65 45.96
C LEU A 215 33.06 22.68 44.83
N ARG A 216 34.31 22.59 45.30
CA ARG A 216 35.50 21.95 44.75
C ARG A 216 35.40 21.39 43.31
N GLY A 217 36.26 21.95 42.46
CA GLY A 217 37.39 21.25 41.87
C GLY A 217 37.10 20.07 40.94
N HIS A 218 37.36 20.26 39.64
CA HIS A 218 38.05 19.24 38.85
C HIS A 218 38.91 19.87 37.75
N ASP A 219 40.10 19.29 37.64
CA ASP A 219 41.32 19.69 36.94
C ASP A 219 41.20 19.64 35.39
N PRO A 220 41.96 20.44 34.62
CA PRO A 220 41.75 20.71 33.21
C PRO A 220 42.75 19.97 32.32
N ARG A 221 42.42 18.78 31.80
CA ARG A 221 43.22 18.15 30.72
C ARG A 221 42.43 17.23 29.81
N SER A 222 41.78 17.78 28.78
CA SER A 222 41.61 17.11 27.47
C SER A 222 40.95 18.04 26.45
N ARG A 223 41.63 19.15 26.12
CA ARG A 223 41.43 19.83 24.84
C ARG A 223 42.50 19.30 23.89
N ARG A 224 42.10 18.53 22.87
CA ARG A 224 42.72 18.48 21.55
C ARG A 224 41.96 17.48 20.65
N LEU A 225 41.90 17.85 19.37
CA LEU A 225 41.40 17.10 18.22
C LEU A 225 39.92 17.29 17.87
N ALA A 226 39.60 18.52 17.48
CA ALA A 226 38.70 18.74 16.34
C ALA A 226 39.54 18.77 15.05
N ALA A 227 38.89 18.38 13.95
CA ALA A 227 39.33 18.38 12.55
C ALA A 227 40.06 17.10 12.08
N THR A 228 39.32 16.22 11.38
CA THR A 228 39.41 16.00 9.92
C THR A 228 38.73 14.68 9.56
N CYS A 229 37.71 14.72 8.71
CA CYS A 229 37.36 13.62 7.79
C CYS A 229 36.29 14.09 6.79
N ALA A 230 36.71 14.93 5.84
CA ALA A 230 36.05 14.99 4.54
C ALA A 230 36.63 13.83 3.71
N TYR A 231 35.84 12.77 3.53
CA TYR A 231 36.23 11.65 2.67
C TYR A 231 35.59 11.80 1.30
N LEU A 232 36.48 11.97 0.32
CA LEU A 232 36.26 11.95 -1.12
C LEU A 232 35.62 10.63 -1.57
N SER A 233 34.69 10.71 -2.52
CA SER A 233 34.69 9.85 -3.71
C SER A 233 33.72 10.36 -4.78
N LYS A 234 34.22 11.25 -5.64
CA LYS A 234 33.77 11.37 -7.03
C LYS A 234 34.95 10.96 -7.91
N ARG A 235 34.95 9.69 -8.30
CA ARG A 235 35.53 9.08 -9.51
C ARG A 235 34.34 8.35 -10.14
N ASP A 236 34.16 8.20 -11.43
CA ASP A 236 34.91 8.51 -12.64
C ASP A 236 33.94 8.18 -13.80
N ASN A 237 34.30 8.63 -15.02
CA ASN A 237 33.92 8.04 -16.31
C ASN A 237 32.48 8.28 -16.82
N ARG A 238 32.21 8.53 -18.10
CA ARG A 238 32.94 8.63 -19.40
C ARG A 238 31.92 9.35 -20.33
N GLY A 239 32.28 10.15 -21.32
CA GLY A 239 33.23 9.86 -22.39
C GLY A 239 32.46 9.48 -23.66
N CYS A 240 32.88 10.08 -24.77
CA CYS A 240 32.42 9.97 -26.17
C CYS A 240 31.36 10.98 -26.60
#